data_AF-A0A0D8FQM3-F1
#
_entry.id   AF-A0A0D8FQM3-F1
#
_cell.length_a   1.000
_cell.length_b   1.000
_cell.length_c   1.000
_cell.angle_alpha   90.00
_cell.angle_beta   90.00
_cell.angle_gamma   90.00
#
_symmetry.space_group_name_H-M   'P 1'
#
loop_
_entity.id
_entity.type
_entity.pdbx_description
1 polymer ?
#
loop_
_entity_poly.entity_id
_entity_poly.type
_entity_poly.pdbx_seq_one_letter_code
_entity_poly.pdbx_strand_id
1 'polypeptide(L)'
;MVMHFEHRGGEKLFCDFAGDTVPIWDDHTGEVNFAAQLFVSVMGASSYIFAKAFANQKAESWTAGGTAAFEYMGAVPMCVVPDNPKAVVIKASKYDPVFNESYLEWARHYEVTILPARPRKPRDKAAVEGGVLIVERQILARLRHVKFFSLYELNQAIYELLEELNAQGFQRREGTRKSVFEAVDKPVMRPLPTTSYEYAECQAVQSPDELPRTGPRRLLLGTLRSGRPNS
;
A
#
# COMPACT_ATOMS: atom_id res chain seq x y z
N MET A 1 -19.64 -19.87 -22.92
CA MET A 1 -18.19 -19.84 -22.60
C MET A 1 -18.09 -19.39 -21.14
N VAL A 2 -17.65 -20.27 -20.25
CA VAL A 2 -17.65 -20.00 -18.80
C VAL A 2 -16.51 -19.03 -18.49
N MET A 3 -16.83 -17.83 -18.01
CA MET A 3 -15.84 -16.87 -17.52
C MET A 3 -15.24 -17.41 -16.23
N HIS A 4 -14.01 -17.92 -16.29
CA HIS A 4 -13.19 -18.07 -15.10
C HIS A 4 -12.64 -16.69 -14.73
N PHE A 5 -13.37 -15.95 -13.89
CA PHE A 5 -12.70 -14.92 -13.09
C PHE A 5 -11.77 -15.68 -12.13
N GLU A 6 -10.46 -15.69 -12.43
CA GLU A 6 -9.47 -16.39 -11.59
C GLU A 6 -9.36 -15.77 -10.20
N HIS A 7 -9.89 -14.54 -10.03
CA HIS A 7 -10.07 -13.84 -8.77
C HIS A 7 -11.55 -13.74 -8.44
N ARG A 8 -11.95 -14.05 -7.20
CA ARG A 8 -13.33 -13.87 -6.77
C ARG A 8 -13.63 -12.38 -6.66
N GLY A 9 -14.86 -11.98 -7.00
CA GLY A 9 -15.31 -10.60 -6.84
C GLY A 9 -15.07 -10.08 -5.43
N GLY A 10 -14.63 -8.83 -5.29
CA GLY A 10 -14.39 -8.14 -4.03
C GLY A 10 -13.23 -8.69 -3.19
N GLU A 11 -12.53 -9.73 -3.66
CA GLU A 11 -11.55 -10.45 -2.85
C GLU A 11 -10.23 -9.71 -2.72
N LYS A 12 -9.62 -9.34 -3.84
CA LYS A 12 -8.26 -8.77 -3.86
C LYS A 12 -8.24 -7.43 -4.58
N LEU A 13 -7.78 -6.41 -3.86
CA LEU A 13 -7.30 -5.16 -4.42
C LEU A 13 -5.78 -5.19 -4.45
N PHE A 14 -5.20 -5.06 -5.63
CA PHE A 14 -3.77 -4.95 -5.80
C PHE A 14 -3.37 -3.48 -5.78
N CYS A 15 -2.27 -3.14 -5.09
CA CYS A 15 -1.80 -1.77 -4.98
C CYS A 15 -0.31 -1.67 -5.29
N ASP A 16 0.06 -0.65 -6.05
CA ASP A 16 1.44 -0.37 -6.44
C ASP A 16 1.67 1.14 -6.65
N PHE A 17 2.93 1.56 -6.70
CA PHE A 17 3.32 2.85 -7.24
C PHE A 17 3.92 2.67 -8.63
N ALA A 18 3.43 3.43 -9.61
CA ALA A 18 4.01 3.43 -10.95
C ALA A 18 5.49 3.85 -10.90
N GLY A 19 6.30 3.27 -11.78
CA GLY A 19 7.73 3.59 -11.87
C GLY A 19 7.97 5.00 -12.44
N ASP A 20 7.10 5.42 -13.36
CA ASP A 20 7.13 6.75 -13.95
C ASP A 20 6.56 7.81 -13.00
N THR A 21 7.17 9.00 -13.03
CA THR A 21 6.82 10.12 -12.15
C THR A 21 6.39 11.33 -12.96
N VAL A 22 5.60 12.22 -12.36
CA VAL A 22 5.12 13.44 -13.00
C VAL A 22 5.76 14.66 -12.31
N PRO A 23 6.49 15.52 -13.04
CA PRO A 23 7.10 16.71 -12.43
C PRO A 23 6.02 17.72 -12.01
N ILE A 24 6.14 18.20 -10.77
CA ILE A 24 5.43 19.37 -10.26
C ILE A 24 6.37 20.56 -10.32
N TRP A 25 5.96 21.60 -11.02
CA TRP A 25 6.75 22.80 -11.29
C TRP A 25 6.49 23.87 -10.24
N ASP A 26 7.51 24.64 -9.94
CA ASP A 26 7.37 25.88 -9.19
C ASP A 26 7.02 27.02 -10.17
N ASP A 27 5.92 27.72 -9.91
CA ASP A 27 5.42 28.80 -10.78
C ASP A 27 6.31 30.06 -10.74
N HIS A 28 7.07 30.26 -9.66
CA HIS A 28 7.93 31.41 -9.49
C HIS A 28 9.32 31.21 -10.11
N THR A 29 9.88 30.00 -9.98
CA THR A 29 11.24 29.71 -10.49
C THR A 29 11.23 29.08 -11.89
N GLY A 30 10.13 28.43 -12.28
CA GLY A 30 10.06 27.63 -13.50
C GLY A 30 10.87 26.34 -13.45
N GLU A 31 11.39 25.96 -12.27
CA GLU A 31 12.10 24.71 -12.03
C GLU A 31 11.15 23.61 -11.53
N VAL A 32 11.59 22.35 -11.58
CA VAL A 32 10.83 21.24 -11.00
C VAL A 32 11.03 21.25 -9.48
N ASN A 33 9.94 21.45 -8.73
CA ASN A 33 9.94 21.41 -7.28
C ASN A 33 10.15 19.97 -6.77
N PHE A 34 9.33 19.03 -7.26
CA PHE A 34 9.48 17.60 -6.99
C PHE A 34 8.80 16.73 -8.06
N ALA A 35 9.10 15.44 -8.06
CA ALA A 35 8.49 14.45 -8.94
C ALA A 35 7.41 13.65 -8.19
N ALA A 36 6.15 13.87 -8.55
CA ALA A 36 5.00 13.18 -7.97
C ALA A 36 4.98 11.70 -8.37
N GLN A 37 4.62 10.86 -7.40
CA GLN A 37 4.55 9.41 -7.46
C GLN A 37 3.10 8.99 -7.66
N LEU A 38 2.80 8.16 -8.65
CA LEU A 38 1.44 7.74 -8.93
C LEU A 38 1.11 6.43 -8.20
N PHE A 39 0.27 6.51 -7.17
CA PHE A 39 -0.35 5.33 -6.57
C PHE A 39 -1.41 4.78 -7.52
N VAL A 40 -1.41 3.46 -7.71
CA VAL A 40 -2.37 2.74 -8.55
C VAL A 40 -2.93 1.57 -7.77
N SER A 41 -4.25 1.35 -7.86
CA SER A 41 -4.89 0.15 -7.35
C SER A 41 -5.81 -0.48 -8.39
N VAL A 42 -5.89 -1.81 -8.37
CA VAL A 42 -6.58 -2.61 -9.39
C VAL A 42 -7.35 -3.76 -8.73
N MET A 43 -8.65 -3.84 -8.99
CA MET A 43 -9.47 -4.98 -8.55
C MET A 43 -9.15 -6.24 -9.36
N GLY A 44 -8.93 -7.37 -8.69
CA GLY A 44 -8.53 -8.61 -9.36
C GLY A 44 -9.56 -9.18 -10.33
N ALA A 45 -10.87 -9.03 -10.06
CA ALA A 45 -11.93 -9.61 -10.90
C ALA A 45 -12.34 -8.67 -12.04
N SER A 46 -12.75 -7.43 -11.73
CA SER A 46 -13.18 -6.45 -12.75
C SER A 46 -12.04 -5.77 -13.51
N SER A 47 -10.83 -5.77 -12.95
CA SER A 47 -9.75 -4.86 -13.36
C SER A 47 -10.16 -3.39 -13.25
N TYR A 48 -11.04 -3.06 -12.30
CA TYR A 48 -11.38 -1.67 -11.96
C TYR A 48 -10.20 -0.97 -11.33
N ILE A 49 -9.90 0.23 -11.84
CA ILE A 49 -8.65 0.93 -11.54
C ILE A 49 -8.97 2.17 -10.73
N PHE A 50 -8.10 2.48 -9.77
CA PHE A 50 -8.01 3.79 -9.15
C PHE A 50 -6.57 4.28 -9.21
N ALA A 51 -6.36 5.58 -9.43
CA ALA A 51 -5.04 6.19 -9.45
C ALA A 51 -5.06 7.57 -8.78
N LYS A 52 -3.99 7.89 -8.03
CA LYS A 52 -3.82 9.18 -7.35
C LYS A 52 -2.33 9.50 -7.17
N ALA A 53 -1.94 10.75 -7.42
CA ALA A 53 -0.57 11.22 -7.26
C ALA A 53 -0.30 11.71 -5.83
N PHE A 54 0.87 11.36 -5.32
CA PHE A 54 1.40 11.73 -4.02
C PHE A 54 2.84 12.28 -4.13
N ALA A 55 3.30 13.02 -3.13
CA ALA A 55 4.67 13.54 -3.11
C ALA A 55 5.73 12.47 -2.85
N ASN A 56 5.35 11.31 -2.29
CA ASN A 56 6.27 10.25 -1.88
C ASN A 56 5.60 8.86 -1.90
N GLN A 57 6.38 7.81 -1.66
CA GLN A 57 5.90 6.42 -1.54
C GLN A 57 5.99 5.88 -0.10
N LYS A 58 5.88 6.76 0.91
CA LYS A 58 5.93 6.39 2.34
C LYS A 58 4.59 5.84 2.81
N ALA A 59 4.56 5.29 4.02
CA ALA A 59 3.38 4.66 4.61
C ALA A 59 2.15 5.59 4.63
N GLU A 60 2.32 6.87 4.92
CA GLU A 60 1.26 7.89 4.84
C GLU A 60 0.60 7.95 3.46
N SER A 61 1.38 7.87 2.38
CA SER A 61 0.87 7.91 1.01
C SER A 61 0.23 6.57 0.62
N TRP A 62 0.71 5.45 1.17
CA TRP A 62 0.09 4.14 0.99
C TRP A 62 -1.27 4.03 1.68
N THR A 63 -1.40 4.48 2.93
CA THR A 63 -2.69 4.47 3.66
C THR A 63 -3.66 5.48 3.03
N ALA A 64 -3.20 6.69 2.70
CA ALA A 64 -4.02 7.69 2.02
C ALA A 64 -4.47 7.24 0.63
N GLY A 65 -3.59 6.57 -0.12
CA GLY A 65 -3.92 5.97 -1.42
C GLY A 65 -4.96 4.87 -1.29
N GLY A 66 -4.80 3.96 -0.32
CA GLY A 66 -5.77 2.90 -0.04
C GLY A 66 -7.14 3.45 0.41
N THR A 67 -7.16 4.41 1.34
CA THR A 67 -8.39 5.09 1.78
C THR A 67 -9.09 5.74 0.59
N ALA A 68 -8.36 6.52 -0.22
CA ALA A 68 -8.95 7.19 -1.38
C ALA A 68 -9.47 6.19 -2.43
N ALA A 69 -8.83 5.02 -2.57
CA ALA A 69 -9.32 3.94 -3.42
C ALA A 69 -10.65 3.36 -2.91
N PHE A 70 -10.77 3.12 -1.60
CA PHE A 70 -12.01 2.62 -1.01
C PHE A 70 -13.14 3.63 -1.13
N GLU A 71 -12.86 4.92 -0.88
CA GLU A 71 -13.80 6.02 -1.06
C GLU A 71 -14.28 6.12 -2.51
N TYR A 72 -13.35 6.03 -3.47
CA TYR A 72 -13.67 6.03 -4.90
C TYR A 72 -14.54 4.82 -5.31
N MET A 73 -14.24 3.64 -4.78
CA MET A 73 -15.01 2.41 -5.03
C MET A 73 -16.37 2.43 -4.30
N GLY A 74 -16.51 3.25 -3.26
CA GLY A 74 -17.66 3.27 -2.37
C GLY A 74 -17.80 2.00 -1.53
N ALA A 75 -16.73 1.21 -1.40
CA ALA A 75 -16.73 -0.09 -0.74
C ALA A 75 -15.30 -0.54 -0.38
N VAL A 76 -15.20 -1.47 0.57
CA VAL A 76 -13.93 -2.02 1.07
C VAL A 76 -13.75 -3.48 0.62
N PRO A 77 -12.61 -3.84 -0.01
CA PRO A 77 -12.32 -5.22 -0.41
C PRO A 77 -12.04 -6.12 0.80
N MET A 78 -12.00 -7.43 0.58
CA MET A 78 -11.59 -8.38 1.61
C MET A 78 -10.09 -8.29 1.92
N CYS A 79 -9.27 -8.18 0.86
CA CYS A 79 -7.82 -8.18 0.97
C CYS A 79 -7.18 -7.07 0.13
N VAL A 80 -6.11 -6.48 0.67
CA VAL A 80 -5.20 -5.59 -0.05
C VAL A 80 -3.86 -6.29 -0.24
N VAL A 81 -3.36 -6.26 -1.47
CA VAL A 81 -2.11 -6.90 -1.88
C VAL A 81 -1.13 -5.81 -2.34
N PRO A 82 -0.28 -5.28 -1.45
CA PRO A 82 0.77 -4.34 -1.85
C PRO A 82 1.94 -5.08 -2.52
N ASP A 83 2.45 -4.55 -3.64
CA ASP A 83 3.60 -5.16 -4.35
C ASP A 83 4.95 -4.88 -3.65
N ASN A 84 5.04 -3.81 -2.86
CA ASN A 84 6.24 -3.49 -2.10
C ASN A 84 6.15 -3.96 -0.64
N PRO A 85 6.85 -5.05 -0.25
CA PRO A 85 6.82 -5.54 1.13
C PRO A 85 7.43 -4.56 2.14
N LYS A 86 8.20 -3.55 1.71
CA LYS A 86 8.73 -2.50 2.60
C LYS A 86 7.67 -1.51 3.08
N ALA A 87 6.55 -1.37 2.36
CA ALA A 87 5.42 -0.56 2.84
C ALA A 87 4.77 -1.18 4.09
N VAL A 88 4.82 -2.52 4.17
CA VAL A 88 4.29 -3.32 5.29
C VAL A 88 5.36 -3.58 6.36
N VAL A 89 6.64 -3.61 5.98
CA VAL A 89 7.76 -4.01 6.84
C VAL A 89 8.82 -2.89 6.92
N ILE A 90 8.88 -2.19 8.06
CA ILE A 90 9.88 -1.17 8.39
C ILE A 90 11.29 -1.80 8.49
N LYS A 91 11.40 -3.03 9.01
CA LYS A 91 12.66 -3.77 9.10
C LYS A 91 12.44 -5.27 8.94
N ALA A 92 12.98 -5.86 7.87
CA ALA A 92 12.94 -7.31 7.68
C ALA A 92 13.97 -7.97 8.62
N SER A 93 13.51 -8.63 9.68
CA SER A 93 14.32 -9.50 10.53
C SER A 93 13.76 -10.92 10.48
N LYS A 94 14.65 -11.91 10.47
CA LYS A 94 14.30 -13.34 10.49
C LYS A 94 13.59 -13.77 11.79
N TYR A 95 13.67 -12.94 12.83
CA TYR A 95 13.15 -13.26 14.17
C TYR A 95 12.12 -12.25 14.71
N ASP A 96 12.13 -10.99 14.24
CA ASP A 96 11.19 -9.95 14.69
C ASP A 96 10.96 -8.86 13.61
N PRO A 97 10.09 -9.10 12.63
CA PRO A 97 9.78 -8.10 11.61
C PRO A 97 9.05 -6.90 12.23
N VAL A 98 9.63 -5.70 12.12
CA VAL A 98 8.94 -4.47 12.52
C VAL A 98 7.97 -4.12 11.40
N PHE A 99 6.68 -4.33 11.65
CA PHE A 99 5.62 -3.89 10.75
C PHE A 99 5.40 -2.39 10.85
N ASN A 100 4.89 -1.78 9.79
CA ASN A 100 4.38 -0.43 9.89
C ASN A 100 3.07 -0.43 10.68
N GLU A 101 3.12 -0.08 11.96
CA GLU A 101 1.95 -0.14 12.86
C GLU A 101 0.80 0.73 12.32
N SER A 102 1.08 1.93 11.82
CA SER A 102 0.06 2.79 11.20
C SER A 102 -0.63 2.12 10.00
N TYR A 103 0.09 1.33 9.20
CA TYR A 103 -0.50 0.56 8.11
C TYR A 103 -1.35 -0.62 8.60
N LEU A 104 -0.96 -1.25 9.72
CA LEU A 104 -1.76 -2.30 10.38
C LEU A 104 -3.02 -1.73 11.05
N GLU A 105 -2.93 -0.57 11.70
CA GLU A 105 -4.07 0.15 12.25
C GLU A 105 -5.05 0.56 11.17
N TRP A 106 -4.56 1.10 10.06
CA TRP A 106 -5.36 1.37 8.86
C TRP A 106 -6.10 0.11 8.39
N ALA A 107 -5.39 -1.02 8.31
CA ALA A 107 -5.99 -2.29 7.93
C ALA A 107 -7.08 -2.75 8.91
N ARG A 108 -6.87 -2.58 10.22
CA ARG A 108 -7.85 -2.89 11.27
C ARG A 108 -9.08 -1.97 11.17
N HIS A 109 -8.89 -0.67 10.93
CA HIS A 109 -9.97 0.31 10.80
C HIS A 109 -10.95 -0.03 9.68
N TYR A 110 -10.43 -0.43 8.52
CA TYR A 110 -11.23 -0.88 7.39
C TYR A 110 -11.52 -2.40 7.42
N GLU A 111 -11.12 -3.08 8.49
CA GLU A 111 -11.19 -4.52 8.67
C GLU A 111 -10.60 -5.34 7.49
N VAL A 112 -9.67 -4.78 6.73
CA VAL A 112 -9.11 -5.37 5.51
C VAL A 112 -7.89 -6.24 5.83
N THR A 113 -7.77 -7.37 5.14
CA THR A 113 -6.60 -8.24 5.31
C THR A 113 -5.47 -7.78 4.42
N ILE A 114 -4.30 -7.48 4.99
CA ILE A 114 -3.09 -7.22 4.20
C ILE A 114 -2.44 -8.56 3.82
N LEU A 115 -2.39 -8.84 2.53
CA LEU A 115 -1.73 -10.02 1.98
C LEU A 115 -0.43 -9.58 1.31
N PRO A 116 0.74 -9.75 1.94
CA PRO A 116 2.00 -9.41 1.30
C PRO A 116 2.15 -10.23 0.00
N ALA A 117 2.52 -9.57 -1.09
CA ALA A 117 2.78 -10.24 -2.36
C ALA A 117 3.83 -11.35 -2.15
N ARG A 118 3.42 -12.61 -2.34
CA ARG A 118 4.35 -13.74 -2.18
C ARG A 118 5.35 -13.72 -3.33
N PRO A 119 6.67 -13.73 -3.07
CA PRO A 119 7.64 -13.97 -4.13
C PRO A 119 7.33 -15.34 -4.73
N ARG A 120 7.00 -15.38 -6.05
CA ARG A 120 6.66 -16.59 -6.85
C ARG A 120 5.18 -16.96 -7.03
N LYS A 121 4.22 -16.03 -6.94
CA LYS A 121 2.90 -16.20 -7.59
C LYS A 121 2.79 -15.32 -8.86
N PRO A 122 3.10 -15.85 -10.06
CA PRO A 122 3.11 -15.09 -11.30
C PRO A 122 1.77 -14.41 -11.64
N ARG A 123 0.64 -14.97 -11.20
CA ARG A 123 -0.70 -14.52 -11.59
C ARG A 123 -1.16 -13.24 -10.88
N ASP A 124 -0.94 -13.17 -9.57
CA ASP A 124 -1.25 -11.97 -8.77
C ASP A 124 -0.44 -10.78 -9.32
N LYS A 125 0.84 -11.02 -9.63
CA LYS A 125 1.74 -10.04 -10.25
C LYS A 125 1.28 -9.58 -11.64
N ALA A 126 0.83 -10.50 -12.51
CA ALA A 126 0.39 -10.15 -13.86
C ALA A 126 -0.83 -9.22 -13.90
N ALA A 127 -1.76 -9.32 -12.93
CA ALA A 127 -2.91 -8.43 -12.84
C ALA A 127 -2.49 -7.00 -12.46
N VAL A 128 -1.56 -6.86 -11.51
CA VAL A 128 -0.99 -5.57 -11.10
C VAL A 128 -0.20 -4.95 -12.25
N GLU A 129 0.76 -5.68 -12.80
CA GLU A 129 1.59 -5.22 -13.91
C GLU A 129 0.73 -4.81 -15.11
N GLY A 130 -0.29 -5.60 -15.45
CA GLY A 130 -1.22 -5.26 -16.52
C GLY A 130 -2.00 -3.97 -16.27
N GLY A 131 -2.50 -3.78 -15.04
CA GLY A 131 -3.24 -2.57 -14.67
C GLY A 131 -2.35 -1.32 -14.59
N VAL A 132 -1.16 -1.44 -14.01
CA VAL A 132 -0.17 -0.35 -13.94
C VAL A 132 0.25 0.06 -15.37
N LEU A 133 0.58 -0.90 -16.24
CA LEU A 133 0.90 -0.61 -17.65
C LEU A 133 -0.24 0.09 -18.40
N ILE A 134 -1.51 -0.24 -18.08
CA ILE A 134 -2.66 0.45 -18.65
C ILE A 134 -2.70 1.91 -18.18
N VAL A 135 -2.48 2.15 -16.88
CA VAL A 135 -2.43 3.49 -16.31
C VAL A 135 -1.28 4.31 -16.90
N GLU A 136 -0.08 3.75 -17.00
CA GLU A 136 1.06 4.43 -17.62
C GLU A 136 0.75 4.86 -19.06
N ARG A 137 0.14 3.96 -19.86
CA ARG A 137 -0.16 4.22 -21.27
C ARG A 137 -1.35 5.14 -21.51
N GLN A 138 -2.36 5.12 -20.65
CA GLN A 138 -3.62 5.85 -20.87
C GLN A 138 -3.69 7.14 -20.04
N ILE A 139 -3.02 7.20 -18.89
CA ILE A 139 -3.01 8.37 -18.02
C ILE A 139 -1.67 9.09 -18.16
N LEU A 140 -0.56 8.51 -17.72
CA LEU A 140 0.73 9.20 -17.69
C LEU A 140 1.19 9.66 -19.08
N ALA A 141 0.98 8.83 -20.11
CA ALA A 141 1.30 9.22 -21.48
C ALA A 141 0.53 10.47 -21.92
N ARG A 142 -0.73 10.66 -21.52
CA ARG A 142 -1.51 11.86 -21.89
C ARG A 142 -1.06 13.10 -21.11
N LEU A 143 -0.56 12.90 -19.89
CA LEU A 143 -0.09 13.98 -19.01
C LEU A 143 1.34 14.45 -19.30
N ARG A 144 2.13 13.68 -20.07
CA ARG A 144 3.57 13.92 -20.31
C ARG A 144 3.95 15.29 -20.91
N HIS A 145 2.99 15.99 -21.52
CA HIS A 145 3.21 17.30 -22.14
C HIS A 145 2.48 18.45 -21.41
N VAL A 146 1.83 18.15 -20.29
CA VAL A 146 1.14 19.13 -19.45
C VAL A 146 2.03 19.46 -18.26
N LYS A 147 2.16 20.76 -17.94
CA LYS A 147 2.83 21.20 -16.72
C LYS A 147 1.81 21.37 -15.62
N PHE A 148 2.12 20.83 -14.45
CA PHE A 148 1.32 20.96 -13.24
C PHE A 148 2.11 21.75 -12.20
N PHE A 149 1.43 22.65 -11.49
CA PHE A 149 2.06 23.49 -10.47
C PHE A 149 1.65 23.07 -9.06
N SER A 150 0.68 22.15 -8.95
CA SER A 150 0.29 21.55 -7.68
C SER A 150 -0.14 20.09 -7.84
N LEU A 151 -0.06 19.33 -6.74
CA LEU A 151 -0.63 17.99 -6.66
C LEU A 151 -2.15 18.00 -6.84
N TYR A 152 -2.82 19.09 -6.47
CA TYR A 152 -4.27 19.20 -6.64
C TYR A 152 -4.65 19.18 -8.12
N GLU A 153 -4.03 20.04 -8.93
CA GLU A 153 -4.26 20.10 -10.38
C GLU A 153 -3.95 18.77 -11.06
N LEU A 154 -2.80 18.17 -10.72
CA LEU A 154 -2.42 16.86 -11.26
C LEU A 154 -3.48 15.80 -10.92
N ASN A 155 -3.96 15.77 -9.68
CA ASN A 155 -4.97 14.80 -9.25
C ASN A 155 -6.34 15.03 -9.90
N GLN A 156 -6.72 16.28 -10.20
CA GLN A 156 -7.94 16.55 -10.99
C GLN A 156 -7.82 15.98 -12.40
N ALA A 157 -6.70 16.24 -13.09
CA ALA A 157 -6.46 15.71 -14.43
C ALA A 157 -6.39 14.17 -14.45
N ILE A 158 -5.78 13.56 -13.43
CA ILE A 158 -5.78 12.09 -13.27
C ILE A 158 -7.20 11.56 -13.09
N TYR A 159 -8.02 12.22 -12.27
CA TYR A 159 -9.39 11.79 -11.98
C TYR A 159 -10.27 11.77 -13.24
N GLU A 160 -10.17 12.81 -14.08
CA GLU A 160 -10.89 12.87 -15.37
C GLU A 160 -10.50 11.70 -16.29
N LEU A 161 -9.19 11.48 -16.47
CA LEU A 161 -8.68 10.38 -17.30
C LEU A 161 -9.01 9.00 -16.72
N LEU A 162 -9.12 8.90 -15.39
CA LEU A 162 -9.48 7.68 -14.69
C LEU A 162 -10.94 7.28 -14.94
N GLU A 163 -11.89 8.23 -14.88
CA GLU A 163 -13.29 7.98 -15.20
C GLU A 163 -13.44 7.52 -16.66
N GLU A 164 -12.75 8.17 -17.60
CA GLU A 164 -12.73 7.75 -19.01
C GLU A 164 -12.19 6.32 -19.16
N LEU A 165 -11.07 6.00 -18.51
CA LEU A 165 -10.44 4.68 -18.57
C LEU A 165 -11.34 3.57 -18.03
N ASN A 166 -12.07 3.85 -16.94
CA ASN A 166 -12.98 2.90 -16.32
C ASN A 166 -14.29 2.74 -17.09
N ALA A 167 -14.73 3.78 -17.79
CA ALA A 167 -15.87 3.76 -18.70
C ALA A 167 -15.55 3.17 -20.09
N GLN A 168 -14.28 3.02 -20.44
CA GLN A 168 -13.89 2.44 -21.72
C GLN A 168 -14.27 0.95 -21.82
N GLY A 169 -14.90 0.59 -22.95
CA GLY A 169 -15.24 -0.80 -23.27
C GLY A 169 -13.99 -1.69 -23.39
N PHE A 170 -14.12 -2.95 -22.97
CA PHE A 170 -13.04 -3.92 -23.18
C PHE A 170 -12.90 -4.30 -24.66
N GLN A 171 -11.68 -4.61 -25.09
CA GLN A 171 -11.42 -5.03 -26.48
C GLN A 171 -11.87 -6.47 -26.80
N ARG A 172 -11.83 -7.36 -25.80
CA ARG A 172 -12.02 -8.82 -25.98
C ARG A 172 -13.18 -9.39 -25.14
N ARG A 173 -13.97 -8.54 -24.48
CA ARG A 173 -15.16 -8.93 -23.72
C ARG A 173 -16.16 -7.78 -23.70
N GLU A 174 -17.40 -8.08 -23.37
CA GLU A 174 -18.45 -7.07 -23.24
C GLU A 174 -18.31 -6.28 -21.93
N GLY A 175 -18.89 -5.07 -21.93
CA GLY A 175 -18.90 -4.17 -20.78
C GLY A 175 -17.61 -3.35 -20.61
N THR A 176 -17.54 -2.68 -19.47
CA THR A 176 -16.47 -1.76 -19.07
C THR A 176 -15.92 -2.19 -17.72
N ARG A 177 -14.78 -1.64 -17.30
CA ARG A 177 -14.26 -1.91 -15.94
C ARG A 177 -15.30 -1.54 -14.88
N LYS A 178 -15.95 -0.39 -15.06
CA LYS A 178 -17.03 0.09 -14.19
C LYS A 178 -18.22 -0.87 -14.14
N SER A 179 -18.73 -1.32 -15.30
CA SER A 179 -19.90 -2.20 -15.32
C SER A 179 -19.61 -3.58 -14.71
N VAL A 180 -18.40 -4.11 -14.91
CA VAL A 180 -18.00 -5.38 -14.30
C VAL A 180 -17.78 -5.21 -12.80
N PHE A 181 -17.20 -4.09 -12.35
CA PHE A 181 -17.06 -3.78 -10.92
C PHE A 181 -18.40 -3.75 -10.20
N GLU A 182 -19.36 -3.03 -10.75
CA GLU A 182 -20.70 -2.91 -10.17
C GLU A 182 -21.45 -4.25 -10.13
N ALA A 183 -21.22 -5.12 -11.11
CA ALA A 183 -21.89 -6.42 -11.19
C ALA A 183 -21.21 -7.52 -10.37
N VAL A 184 -19.87 -7.50 -10.25
CA VAL A 184 -19.08 -8.64 -9.73
C VAL A 184 -18.41 -8.32 -8.40
N ASP A 185 -17.81 -7.14 -8.25
CA ASP A 185 -17.01 -6.79 -7.07
C ASP A 185 -17.87 -6.10 -6.00
N LYS A 186 -18.49 -4.98 -6.35
CA LYS A 186 -19.20 -4.11 -5.40
C LYS A 186 -20.24 -4.84 -4.54
N PRO A 187 -21.07 -5.78 -5.06
CA PRO A 187 -22.10 -6.45 -4.27
C PRO A 187 -21.56 -7.36 -3.16
N VAL A 188 -20.30 -7.78 -3.25
CA VAL A 188 -19.66 -8.71 -2.30
C VAL A 188 -18.56 -8.04 -1.46
N MET A 189 -18.34 -6.74 -1.68
CA MET A 189 -17.46 -5.91 -0.86
C MET A 189 -18.21 -5.38 0.37
N ARG A 190 -17.46 -4.97 1.39
CA ARG A 190 -18.04 -4.37 2.60
C ARG A 190 -18.39 -2.90 2.37
N PRO A 191 -19.40 -2.37 3.08
CA PRO A 191 -19.66 -0.94 3.07
C PRO A 191 -18.48 -0.17 3.69
N LEU A 192 -18.33 1.09 3.30
CA LEU A 192 -17.39 2.00 3.96
C LEU A 192 -17.81 2.27 5.41
N PRO A 193 -16.87 2.36 6.35
CA PRO A 193 -17.17 2.85 7.69
C PRO A 193 -17.62 4.31 7.65
N THR A 194 -18.43 4.73 8.64
CA THR A 194 -18.94 6.10 8.74
C THR A 194 -17.85 7.14 9.00
N THR A 195 -16.68 6.71 9.50
CA THR A 195 -15.52 7.55 9.77
C THR A 195 -14.35 7.15 8.86
N SER A 196 -13.74 8.13 8.18
CA SER A 196 -12.48 7.92 7.45
C SER A 196 -11.32 7.76 8.43
N TYR A 197 -10.34 6.94 8.06
CA TYR A 197 -9.10 6.79 8.83
C TYR A 197 -8.24 8.05 8.75
N GLU A 198 -7.86 8.60 9.90
CA GLU A 198 -6.87 9.67 10.01
C GLU A 198 -5.49 9.06 10.30
N TYR A 199 -4.50 9.37 9.47
CA TYR A 199 -3.15 8.84 9.67
C TYR A 199 -2.50 9.46 10.91
N ALA A 200 -2.10 8.61 11.85
CA ALA A 200 -1.25 8.98 12.97
C ALA A 200 0.08 8.21 12.84
N GLU A 201 1.19 8.93 12.96
CA GLU A 201 2.52 8.30 13.00
C GLU A 201 2.70 7.64 14.38
N CYS A 202 2.57 6.32 14.45
CA CYS A 202 2.80 5.60 15.69
C CYS A 202 4.30 5.49 15.92
N GLN A 203 4.83 6.33 16.82
CA GLN A 203 6.18 6.11 17.33
C GLN A 203 6.18 4.81 18.13
N ALA A 204 6.98 3.84 17.70
CA ALA A 204 7.23 2.64 18.48
C ALA A 204 7.82 3.07 19.83
N VAL A 205 7.01 3.02 20.88
CA VAL A 205 7.52 3.13 22.25
C VAL A 205 8.39 1.90 22.45
N GLN A 206 9.71 2.09 22.50
CA GLN A 206 10.59 1.04 22.97
C GLN A 206 10.13 0.66 24.38
N SER A 207 9.68 -0.57 24.55
CA SER A 207 9.39 -1.13 25.87
C SER A 207 10.64 -0.92 26.75
N PRO A 208 10.55 -0.21 27.88
CA PRO A 208 11.67 -0.13 28.82
C PRO A 208 11.68 -1.43 29.63
N ASP A 209 12.03 -2.55 29.02
CA ASP A 209 12.20 -3.81 29.76
C ASP A 209 13.16 -4.78 29.05
N GLU A 210 14.43 -4.41 29.04
CA GLU A 210 15.52 -5.39 29.13
C GLU A 210 16.39 -5.02 30.35
N LEU A 211 15.97 -5.49 31.52
CA LEU A 211 16.87 -5.68 32.66
C LEU A 211 18.12 -6.44 32.17
N PRO A 212 19.34 -5.97 32.44
CA PRO A 212 20.54 -6.67 32.01
C PRO A 212 20.54 -8.06 32.64
N ARG A 213 20.57 -9.10 31.80
CA ARG A 213 20.77 -10.49 32.23
C ARG A 213 22.11 -10.57 32.97
N THR A 214 22.06 -10.49 34.30
CA THR A 214 23.20 -10.83 35.16
C THR A 214 23.62 -12.25 34.83
N GLY A 215 24.86 -12.40 34.39
CA GLY A 215 25.48 -13.69 34.06
C GLY A 215 25.49 -14.67 35.25
N PRO A 216 25.78 -15.95 35.01
CA PRO A 216 25.62 -17.01 35.99
C PRO A 216 26.50 -16.79 37.23
N ARG A 217 25.86 -16.74 38.40
CA ARG A 217 26.49 -16.76 39.73
C ARG A 217 27.39 -17.99 39.85
N ARG A 218 28.70 -17.77 39.86
CA ARG A 218 29.68 -18.77 40.29
C ARG A 218 29.58 -18.89 41.82
N LEU A 219 28.97 -19.99 42.28
CA LEU A 219 29.01 -20.43 43.69
C LEU A 219 30.47 -20.65 44.10
N LEU A 220 31.03 -19.73 44.88
CA LEU A 220 32.25 -19.98 45.65
C LEU A 220 31.85 -20.63 46.97
N LEU A 221 31.96 -21.96 47.00
CA LEU A 221 31.92 -22.74 48.23
C LEU A 221 33.16 -22.37 49.06
N GLY A 222 32.95 -21.82 50.26
CA GLY A 222 34.02 -21.54 51.20
C GLY A 222 34.54 -22.81 51.87
N THR A 223 35.86 -22.90 52.04
CA THR A 223 36.49 -23.74 53.05
C THR A 223 37.57 -22.96 53.80
N LEU A 224 37.23 -22.67 55.05
CA LEU A 224 38.03 -22.76 56.28
C LEU A 224 39.36 -22.02 56.42
N ARG A 225 39.36 -21.15 57.44
CA ARG A 225 40.50 -20.55 58.13
C ARG A 225 41.35 -21.60 58.86
N SER A 226 42.67 -21.42 58.80
CA SER A 226 43.61 -21.51 59.92
C SER A 226 44.78 -20.58 59.57
N GLY A 227 45.18 -19.60 60.37
CA GLY A 227 45.94 -19.78 61.61
C GLY A 227 47.31 -19.12 61.43
N ARG A 228 47.45 -17.90 61.96
CA ARG A 228 48.66 -17.06 62.22
C ARG A 228 49.93 -17.82 62.70
N PRO A 229 51.08 -17.15 63.00
CA PRO A 229 51.70 -15.90 62.48
C PRO A 229 53.25 -15.99 62.34
N ASN A 230 53.87 -14.83 62.08
CA ASN A 230 55.14 -14.30 62.62
C ASN A 230 56.38 -14.19 61.72
N SER A 231 56.93 -12.97 61.82
CA SER A 231 58.29 -12.48 61.51
C SER A 231 58.52 -11.99 60.08
#